data_AF-A0A8H6CH16-F1
#
_entry.id   AF-A0A8H6CH16-F1
#
_cell.length_a   1.000
_cell.length_b   1.000
_cell.length_c   1.000
_cell.angle_alpha   90.00
_cell.angle_beta   90.00
_cell.angle_gamma   90.00
#
_symmetry.space_group_name_H-M   'P 1'
#
loop_
_entity.id
_entity.type
_entity.pdbx_description
1 polymer ?
#
loop_
_entity_poly.entity_id
_entity_poly.type
_entity_poly.pdbx_seq_one_letter_code
_entity_poly.pdbx_strand_id
1 'polypeptide(L)'
;MKNQRANLADPVLLEKIDKFFELGIGEYVALPQLLVVGDQSSGKSSVLEGLTGLPYPRDSGLCTRFVTQITFRRTPAAKIGVSIIPAENASSAYAEKLRLWRKDDLVSLELQTFADILKEVQELMGLGQADSGGNKKTFADDVLRIEICGPDQEHLSVIDVPGIFKKSTPGVTTKADMVMVRNMVTTYMRNPRSVILAVIPANVDIATQEILEMAEELDVKGERTLGVLTKPDLVDKGAEPAVIAIIEGRSHTLNLGWCIVRNPGQQALANSLSDAAANNRHATEKAFFKSEQPWSDVSKDRVGIEALRIRLVEILAEMIKREFPRVKAEISAKLKLCKHQLDALGPSRASRDEQYKFLLELATQFQTITSLALKAHYGGDDVFDTTPTLRLATAIVSRNATFSDDVWQRGHAMAFHKDKDAKENNPSQSPAPFGSPSPFASQVPTTFSSTTAKSTNPMAKAPTSTPHGFGHEFKSVRYEKNHAELEDIMQDDSLIPLPKVFGIKQWLENVYKSSRGFELGTFDASLLPIIWKKQSANWEALALGYVDDIVSLVHSFTVDLLAKICRDPRAGQGLHSVLLDQLTDRYKKSIDHTKFLLAVERSGTPMTMNHYFADNLEKR
;
A
#
# COMPACT_ATOMS: atom_id res chain seq x y z
N MET A 1 56.35 -8.60 14.86
CA MET A 1 56.46 -8.59 13.39
C MET A 1 55.07 -8.30 12.84
N LYS A 2 54.90 -7.17 12.12
CA LYS A 2 53.60 -6.76 11.54
C LYS A 2 53.17 -7.81 10.52
N ASN A 3 52.05 -8.50 10.77
CA ASN A 3 51.43 -9.38 9.80
C ASN A 3 51.12 -8.58 8.53
N GLN A 4 51.82 -8.87 7.44
CA GLN A 4 51.37 -8.55 6.09
C GLN A 4 50.05 -9.31 5.87
N ARG A 5 48.93 -8.74 6.31
CA ARG A 5 47.60 -9.16 5.86
C ARG A 5 47.53 -8.78 4.38
N ALA A 6 47.50 -9.79 3.52
CA ALA A 6 47.38 -9.61 2.09
C ALA A 6 46.04 -8.89 1.80
N ASN A 7 46.11 -7.63 1.37
CA ASN A 7 44.98 -6.91 0.79
C ASN A 7 44.65 -7.60 -0.55
N LEU A 8 43.81 -8.64 -0.51
CA LEU A 8 43.46 -9.50 -1.64
C LEU A 8 42.23 -9.03 -2.42
N ALA A 9 41.52 -8.00 -1.96
CA ALA A 9 40.50 -7.30 -2.72
C ALA A 9 40.92 -5.85 -2.95
N ASP A 10 40.50 -5.25 -4.08
CA ASP A 10 40.74 -3.86 -4.41
C ASP A 10 40.40 -2.97 -3.20
N PRO A 11 41.38 -2.31 -2.55
CA PRO A 11 41.15 -1.53 -1.34
C PRO A 11 40.12 -0.42 -1.56
N VAL A 12 39.98 0.08 -2.79
CA VAL A 12 38.98 1.08 -3.17
C VAL A 12 37.58 0.49 -3.19
N LEU A 13 37.44 -0.77 -3.62
CA LEU A 13 36.16 -1.48 -3.59
C LEU A 13 35.72 -1.73 -2.16
N LEU A 14 36.64 -2.22 -1.31
CA LEU A 14 36.37 -2.43 0.10
C LEU A 14 35.98 -1.10 0.77
N GLU A 15 36.70 0.00 0.53
CA GLU A 15 36.34 1.31 1.10
C GLU A 15 34.94 1.80 0.65
N LYS A 16 34.56 1.55 -0.61
CA LYS A 16 33.20 1.88 -1.09
C LYS A 16 32.13 1.01 -0.46
N ILE A 17 32.44 -0.27 -0.25
CA ILE A 17 31.57 -1.20 0.47
C ILE A 17 31.42 -0.73 1.92
N ASP A 18 32.51 -0.36 2.58
CA ASP A 18 32.53 0.17 3.95
C ASP A 18 31.64 1.41 4.06
N LYS A 19 31.78 2.39 3.14
CA LYS A 19 30.89 3.57 3.07
C LYS A 19 29.42 3.20 2.83
N PHE A 20 29.15 2.17 2.03
CA PHE A 20 27.80 1.69 1.77
C PHE A 20 27.17 1.09 3.04
N PHE A 21 27.98 0.40 3.86
CA PHE A 21 27.58 -0.14 5.16
C PHE A 21 27.41 0.93 6.23
N GLU A 22 28.23 1.98 6.23
CA GLU A 22 28.10 3.13 7.16
C GLU A 22 26.74 3.85 6.99
N LEU A 23 26.19 3.87 5.77
CA LEU A 23 24.89 4.46 5.46
C LEU A 23 23.67 3.60 5.90
N GLY A 24 23.89 2.44 6.54
CA GLY A 24 22.81 1.61 7.06
C GLY A 24 22.00 0.84 6.00
N ILE A 25 22.50 0.74 4.77
CA ILE A 25 21.76 0.12 3.65
C ILE A 25 21.49 -1.37 3.86
N GLY A 26 22.29 -2.04 4.70
CA GLY A 26 22.08 -3.45 5.05
C GLY A 26 20.74 -3.74 5.74
N GLU A 27 20.04 -2.72 6.25
CA GLU A 27 18.67 -2.86 6.78
C GLU A 27 17.60 -2.88 5.67
N TYR A 28 17.91 -2.28 4.52
CA TYR A 28 16.97 -2.14 3.40
C TYR A 28 17.20 -3.19 2.32
N VAL A 29 18.41 -3.73 2.22
CA VAL A 29 18.80 -4.66 1.15
C VAL A 29 19.70 -5.76 1.70
N ALA A 30 19.37 -7.02 1.39
CA ALA A 30 20.21 -8.16 1.73
C ALA A 30 21.55 -8.07 0.99
N LEU A 31 22.64 -8.18 1.74
CA LEU A 31 24.01 -8.11 1.23
C LEU A 31 24.62 -9.51 1.12
N PRO A 32 25.67 -9.67 0.31
CA PRO A 32 26.49 -10.87 0.26
C PRO A 32 26.85 -11.44 1.63
N GLN A 33 26.39 -12.65 1.90
CA GLN A 33 26.56 -13.37 3.16
C GLN A 33 27.21 -14.73 2.92
N LEU A 34 28.00 -15.21 3.89
CA LEU A 34 28.54 -16.56 3.91
C LEU A 34 27.60 -17.45 4.73
N LEU A 35 26.96 -18.42 4.08
CA LEU A 35 26.08 -19.38 4.72
C LEU A 35 26.82 -20.70 4.91
N VAL A 36 27.04 -21.12 6.14
CA VAL A 36 27.75 -22.37 6.45
C VAL A 36 26.76 -23.49 6.72
N VAL A 37 26.82 -24.53 5.88
CA VAL A 37 25.87 -25.65 5.90
C VAL A 37 26.60 -26.99 5.90
N GLY A 38 25.93 -28.03 6.38
CA GLY A 38 26.46 -29.39 6.41
C GLY A 38 25.88 -30.23 7.55
N ASP A 39 26.07 -31.54 7.45
CA ASP A 39 25.52 -32.52 8.37
C ASP A 39 25.94 -32.28 9.83
N GLN A 40 25.17 -32.80 10.78
CA GLN A 40 25.56 -32.80 12.19
C GLN A 40 26.95 -33.42 12.35
N SER A 41 27.82 -32.78 13.13
CA SER A 41 29.20 -33.22 13.36
C SER A 41 30.12 -33.19 12.13
N SER A 42 29.75 -32.48 11.05
CA SER A 42 30.61 -32.32 9.87
C SER A 42 31.84 -31.42 10.06
N GLY A 43 31.94 -30.76 11.22
CA GLY A 43 33.03 -29.83 11.53
C GLY A 43 32.73 -28.35 11.24
N LYS A 44 31.48 -27.98 10.93
CA LYS A 44 31.04 -26.58 10.70
C LYS A 44 31.56 -25.59 11.74
N SER A 45 31.28 -25.82 13.03
CA SER A 45 31.69 -24.92 14.11
C SER A 45 33.21 -24.79 14.21
N SER A 46 33.97 -25.84 13.87
CA SER A 46 35.42 -25.78 13.81
C SER A 46 35.91 -24.94 12.62
N VAL A 47 35.31 -25.11 11.43
CA VAL A 47 35.61 -24.25 10.27
C VAL A 47 35.29 -22.80 10.58
N LEU A 48 34.12 -22.54 11.17
CA LEU A 48 33.68 -21.22 11.60
C LEU A 48 34.65 -20.58 12.59
N GLU A 49 35.08 -21.29 13.64
CA GLU A 49 36.10 -20.77 14.57
C GLU A 49 37.42 -20.46 13.84
N GLY A 50 37.78 -21.24 12.84
CA GLY A 50 38.97 -20.98 12.03
C GLY A 50 38.86 -19.71 11.18
N LEU A 51 37.64 -19.38 10.73
CA LEU A 51 37.35 -18.19 9.92
C LEU A 51 37.11 -16.94 10.77
N THR A 52 36.38 -17.07 11.88
CA THR A 52 35.93 -15.95 12.72
C THR A 52 36.86 -15.67 13.90
N GLY A 53 37.67 -16.64 14.31
CA GLY A 53 38.46 -16.57 15.54
C GLY A 53 37.63 -16.66 16.83
N LEU A 54 36.32 -16.93 16.73
CA LEU A 54 35.42 -17.00 17.89
C LEU A 54 35.33 -18.43 18.44
N PRO A 55 35.31 -18.59 19.77
CA PRO A 55 35.28 -19.90 20.42
C PRO A 55 33.87 -20.50 20.42
N TYR A 56 33.43 -21.06 19.28
CA TYR A 56 32.13 -21.75 19.23
C TYR A 56 32.11 -22.95 20.20
N PRO A 57 31.07 -23.15 21.01
CA PRO A 57 30.99 -24.29 21.91
C PRO A 57 30.95 -25.62 21.15
N ARG A 58 31.70 -26.61 21.65
CA ARG A 58 31.93 -27.90 21.01
C ARG A 58 31.54 -29.05 21.94
N ASP A 59 30.28 -29.08 22.37
CA ASP A 59 29.77 -30.23 23.11
C ASP A 59 29.46 -31.41 22.18
N SER A 60 29.56 -32.64 22.69
CA SER A 60 29.30 -33.87 21.93
C SER A 60 27.83 -34.05 21.49
N GLY A 61 26.93 -33.14 21.88
CA GLY A 61 25.51 -33.11 21.52
C GLY A 61 25.16 -32.18 20.35
N LEU A 62 23.95 -31.62 20.37
CA LEU A 62 23.49 -30.60 19.40
C LEU A 62 24.14 -29.23 19.73
N CYS A 63 25.27 -28.90 19.08
CA CYS A 63 25.98 -27.64 19.29
C CYS A 63 25.17 -26.41 18.85
N THR A 64 24.61 -26.44 17.63
CA THR A 64 23.87 -25.32 17.03
C THR A 64 22.38 -25.66 16.99
N ARG A 65 21.57 -24.99 17.84
CA ARG A 65 20.11 -25.24 17.99
C ARG A 65 19.22 -24.13 17.40
N PHE A 66 19.84 -23.04 16.96
CA PHE A 66 19.20 -21.88 16.34
C PHE A 66 20.21 -21.24 15.39
N VAL A 67 19.75 -20.37 14.51
CA VAL A 67 20.65 -19.70 13.55
C VAL A 67 21.49 -18.66 14.27
N THR A 68 22.80 -18.68 14.04
CA THR A 68 23.71 -17.65 14.56
C THR A 68 24.23 -16.82 13.40
N GLN A 69 23.89 -15.54 13.38
CA GLN A 69 24.38 -14.58 12.41
C GLN A 69 25.46 -13.70 13.05
N ILE A 70 26.69 -13.82 12.57
CA ILE A 70 27.83 -13.03 13.01
C ILE A 70 28.21 -12.05 11.92
N THR A 71 28.19 -10.77 12.23
CA THR A 71 28.53 -9.70 11.30
C THR A 71 29.73 -8.93 11.81
N PHE A 72 30.81 -8.98 11.05
CA PHE A 72 32.01 -8.18 11.24
C PHE A 72 31.84 -6.87 10.48
N ARG A 73 32.12 -5.74 11.14
CA ARG A 73 31.98 -4.40 10.57
C ARG A 73 33.21 -3.56 10.87
N ARG A 74 33.76 -2.87 9.87
CA ARG A 74 34.81 -1.90 10.14
C ARG A 74 34.20 -0.64 10.74
N THR A 75 34.67 -0.24 11.91
CA THR A 75 34.27 1.00 12.59
C THR A 75 35.44 1.62 13.34
N PRO A 76 35.47 2.94 13.57
CA PRO A 76 36.56 3.58 14.32
C PRO A 76 36.71 3.05 15.76
N ALA A 77 35.59 2.76 16.43
CA ALA A 77 35.56 2.20 17.78
C ALA A 77 35.34 0.68 17.72
N ALA A 78 36.04 -0.06 18.56
CA ALA A 78 35.76 -1.48 18.79
C ALA A 78 34.51 -1.60 19.68
N LYS A 79 33.50 -2.31 19.21
CA LYS A 79 32.28 -2.60 19.98
C LYS A 79 31.71 -3.95 19.58
N ILE A 80 31.12 -4.65 20.54
CA ILE A 80 30.43 -5.91 20.29
C ILE A 80 29.00 -5.75 20.79
N GLY A 81 28.04 -5.95 19.89
CA GLY A 81 26.61 -5.96 20.19
C GLY A 81 26.01 -7.34 19.96
N VAL A 82 25.14 -7.79 20.86
CA VAL A 82 24.44 -9.07 20.76
C VAL A 82 22.94 -8.82 20.93
N SER A 83 22.14 -9.30 19.99
CA SER A 83 20.69 -9.18 20.00
C SER A 83 20.02 -10.43 19.43
N ILE A 84 18.72 -10.57 19.65
CA ILE A 84 17.91 -11.68 19.11
C ILE A 84 16.92 -11.12 18.09
N ILE A 85 16.85 -11.73 16.91
CA ILE A 85 15.81 -11.48 15.92
C ILE A 85 14.74 -12.55 16.09
N PRO A 86 13.50 -12.18 16.49
CA PRO A 86 12.43 -13.14 16.65
C PRO A 86 11.96 -13.70 15.30
N ALA A 87 11.49 -14.95 15.29
CA ALA A 87 10.92 -15.58 14.12
C ALA A 87 9.71 -14.80 13.55
N GLU A 88 9.52 -14.82 12.22
CA GLU A 88 8.43 -14.07 11.55
C GLU A 88 7.02 -14.43 12.07
N ASN A 89 6.84 -15.69 12.48
CA ASN A 89 5.57 -16.23 12.96
C ASN A 89 5.42 -16.18 14.50
N ALA A 90 6.32 -15.45 15.19
CA ALA A 90 6.27 -15.29 16.64
C ALA A 90 5.05 -14.47 17.10
N SER A 91 4.50 -14.79 18.27
CA SER A 91 3.48 -13.95 18.89
C SER A 91 4.05 -12.58 19.26
N SER A 92 3.25 -11.51 19.15
CA SER A 92 3.72 -10.13 19.39
C SER A 92 4.36 -9.97 20.77
N ALA A 93 3.81 -10.57 21.82
CA ALA A 93 4.37 -10.47 23.17
C ALA A 93 5.73 -11.20 23.31
N TYR A 94 5.90 -12.34 22.64
CA TYR A 94 7.17 -13.07 22.63
C TYR A 94 8.24 -12.33 21.82
N ALA A 95 7.86 -11.81 20.66
CA ALA A 95 8.76 -11.03 19.79
C ALA A 95 9.29 -9.77 20.49
N GLU A 96 8.43 -9.03 21.21
CA GLU A 96 8.85 -7.86 21.98
C GLU A 96 9.79 -8.23 23.13
N LYS A 97 9.55 -9.35 23.83
CA LYS A 97 10.45 -9.85 24.88
C LYS A 97 11.85 -10.13 24.32
N LEU A 98 11.96 -10.78 23.17
CA LEU A 98 13.24 -11.08 22.54
C LEU A 98 13.95 -9.82 22.03
N ARG A 99 13.20 -8.86 21.45
CA ARG A 99 13.76 -7.59 20.99
C ARG A 99 14.29 -6.71 22.12
N LEU A 100 13.68 -6.80 23.30
CA LEU A 100 14.13 -6.06 24.49
C LEU A 100 15.47 -6.58 25.03
N TRP A 101 15.76 -7.87 24.82
CA TRP A 101 17.04 -8.44 25.24
C TRP A 101 18.14 -8.03 24.26
N ARG A 102 19.13 -7.30 24.78
CA ARG A 102 20.30 -6.87 24.04
C ARG A 102 21.46 -6.66 25.00
N LYS A 103 22.66 -7.09 24.59
CA LYS A 103 23.92 -6.74 25.27
C LYS A 103 24.74 -5.86 24.34
N ASP A 104 24.99 -4.64 24.76
CA ASP A 104 25.80 -3.67 24.02
C ASP A 104 27.17 -3.47 24.69
N ASP A 105 28.13 -2.99 23.91
CA ASP A 105 29.47 -2.57 24.36
C ASP A 105 30.28 -3.64 25.12
N LEU A 106 30.16 -4.91 24.72
CA LEU A 106 31.03 -5.96 25.22
C LEU A 106 32.49 -5.71 24.78
N VAL A 107 33.43 -5.82 25.74
CA VAL A 107 34.86 -5.56 25.52
C VAL A 107 35.54 -6.73 24.81
N SER A 108 35.21 -7.98 25.19
CA SER A 108 35.73 -9.20 24.57
C SER A 108 34.65 -10.30 24.55
N LEU A 109 34.71 -11.15 23.52
CA LEU A 109 33.93 -12.38 23.39
C LEU A 109 34.82 -13.58 23.75
N GLU A 110 35.30 -13.59 24.99
CA GLU A 110 36.05 -14.73 25.53
C GLU A 110 35.16 -15.97 25.66
N LEU A 111 35.79 -17.15 25.73
CA LEU A 111 35.11 -18.45 25.69
C LEU A 111 34.02 -18.58 26.76
N GLN A 112 34.27 -18.08 27.96
CA GLN A 112 33.31 -18.11 29.07
C GLN A 112 32.14 -17.15 28.83
N THR A 113 32.42 -15.89 28.50
CA THR A 113 31.40 -14.87 28.21
C THR A 113 30.49 -15.30 27.06
N PHE A 114 31.07 -15.90 26.02
CA PHE A 114 30.31 -16.39 24.88
C PHE A 114 29.42 -17.59 25.24
N ALA A 115 29.94 -18.53 26.02
CA ALA A 115 29.16 -19.67 26.52
C ALA A 115 28.00 -19.21 27.42
N ASP A 116 28.22 -18.23 28.29
CA ASP A 116 27.20 -17.67 29.18
C ASP A 116 26.08 -16.97 28.38
N ILE A 117 26.45 -16.20 27.35
CA ILE A 117 25.50 -15.57 26.43
C ILE A 117 24.66 -16.64 25.72
N LEU A 118 25.28 -17.70 25.21
CA LEU A 118 24.56 -18.76 24.52
C LEU A 118 23.58 -19.49 25.45
N LYS A 119 23.97 -19.71 26.71
CA LYS A 119 23.09 -20.31 27.71
C LYS A 119 21.88 -19.42 28.02
N GLU A 120 22.10 -18.12 28.22
CA GLU A 120 21.02 -17.14 28.44
C GLU A 120 20.06 -17.06 27.25
N VAL A 121 20.60 -17.02 26.02
CA VAL A 121 19.83 -17.02 24.78
C VAL A 121 19.01 -18.30 24.64
N GLN A 122 19.57 -19.47 24.97
CA GLN A 122 18.84 -20.73 24.97
C GLN A 122 17.65 -20.71 25.94
N GLU A 123 17.84 -20.19 27.15
CA GLU A 123 16.76 -20.05 28.13
C GLU A 123 15.66 -19.09 27.65
N LEU A 124 16.03 -17.95 27.05
CA LEU A 124 15.09 -16.97 26.48
C LEU A 124 14.29 -17.54 25.30
N MET A 125 14.94 -18.32 24.44
CA MET A 125 14.32 -19.01 23.31
C MET A 125 13.48 -20.24 23.75
N GLY A 126 13.47 -20.57 25.04
CA GLY A 126 12.72 -21.71 25.57
C GLY A 126 13.32 -23.07 25.19
N LEU A 127 14.62 -23.09 24.89
CA LEU A 127 15.38 -24.29 24.56
C LEU A 127 15.82 -25.02 25.82
N GLY A 128 15.76 -26.34 25.81
CA GLY A 128 16.28 -27.15 26.90
C GLY A 128 16.25 -28.65 26.62
N GLN A 129 16.66 -29.45 27.59
CA GLN A 129 16.53 -30.91 27.52
C GLN A 129 15.13 -31.33 28.00
N ALA A 130 14.56 -32.36 27.37
CA ALA A 130 13.20 -32.85 27.62
C ALA A 130 12.99 -33.38 29.05
N ASP A 131 14.05 -33.61 29.81
CA ASP A 131 14.01 -34.21 31.16
C ASP A 131 13.51 -33.25 32.26
N SER A 132 13.32 -31.96 31.95
CA SER A 132 12.86 -30.94 32.90
C SER A 132 11.36 -30.62 32.78
N GLY A 133 10.48 -31.64 32.80
CA GLY A 133 9.05 -31.53 33.16
C GLY A 133 8.17 -30.50 32.42
N GLY A 134 8.66 -29.87 31.34
CA GLY A 134 8.01 -28.81 30.60
C GLY A 134 8.25 -28.98 29.11
N ASN A 135 7.34 -28.44 28.29
CA ASN A 135 7.33 -28.55 26.83
C ASN A 135 8.44 -27.67 26.19
N LYS A 136 9.72 -27.97 26.51
CA LYS A 136 10.89 -27.24 26.00
C LYS A 136 11.20 -27.67 24.57
N LYS A 137 11.48 -26.71 23.70
CA LYS A 137 11.81 -26.96 22.29
C LYS A 137 13.26 -27.40 22.14
N THR A 138 13.55 -28.24 21.15
CA THR A 138 14.94 -28.62 20.84
C THR A 138 15.63 -27.62 19.92
N PHE A 139 14.89 -27.02 18.97
CA PHE A 139 15.37 -26.00 18.05
C PHE A 139 14.45 -24.76 18.08
N ALA A 140 15.01 -23.61 17.71
CA ALA A 140 14.28 -22.34 17.59
C ALA A 140 14.52 -21.71 16.21
N ASP A 141 13.46 -21.12 15.64
CA ASP A 141 13.53 -20.34 14.39
C ASP A 141 14.05 -18.91 14.63
N ASP A 142 14.22 -18.51 15.89
CA ASP A 142 14.79 -17.24 16.27
C ASP A 142 16.29 -17.19 15.93
N VAL A 143 16.81 -16.00 15.63
CA VAL A 143 18.20 -15.81 15.17
C VAL A 143 18.99 -15.04 16.23
N LEU A 144 20.12 -15.60 16.64
CA LEU A 144 21.10 -14.85 17.44
C LEU A 144 21.95 -13.99 16.50
N ARG A 145 21.87 -12.66 16.67
CA ARG A 145 22.69 -11.70 15.93
C ARG A 145 23.84 -11.19 16.80
N ILE A 146 25.05 -11.34 16.30
CA ILE A 146 26.28 -10.84 16.92
C ILE A 146 26.92 -9.87 15.95
N GLU A 147 27.13 -8.63 16.37
CA GLU A 147 27.81 -7.60 15.61
C GLU A 147 29.16 -7.29 16.26
N ILE A 148 30.25 -7.60 15.57
CA ILE A 148 31.61 -7.32 16.01
C ILE A 148 32.15 -6.19 15.16
N CYS A 149 32.35 -5.03 15.78
CA CYS A 149 32.83 -3.85 15.10
C CYS A 149 34.24 -3.47 15.57
N GLY A 150 35.08 -2.93 14.69
CA GLY A 150 36.40 -2.42 15.04
C GLY A 150 37.22 -1.99 13.81
N PRO A 151 38.34 -1.28 13.99
CA PRO A 151 39.09 -0.70 12.87
C PRO A 151 39.77 -1.76 12.00
N ASP A 152 40.14 -2.89 12.60
CA ASP A 152 40.84 -4.00 11.94
C ASP A 152 39.90 -5.08 11.38
N GLN A 153 38.57 -4.87 11.45
CA GLN A 153 37.58 -5.81 10.95
C GLN A 153 37.39 -5.69 9.44
N GLU A 154 36.98 -6.78 8.80
CA GLU A 154 36.55 -6.84 7.40
C GLU A 154 35.03 -6.97 7.37
N HIS A 155 34.35 -6.36 6.40
CA HIS A 155 32.90 -6.47 6.28
C HIS A 155 32.50 -7.87 5.80
N LEU A 156 32.30 -8.77 6.76
CA LEU A 156 31.96 -10.16 6.54
C LEU A 156 30.74 -10.50 7.39
N SER A 157 29.73 -11.12 6.78
CA SER A 157 28.58 -11.65 7.51
C SER A 157 28.52 -13.16 7.31
N VAL A 158 28.57 -13.88 8.41
CA VAL A 158 28.59 -15.35 8.46
C VAL A 158 27.32 -15.82 9.15
N ILE A 159 26.64 -16.78 8.55
CA ILE A 159 25.43 -17.41 9.06
C ILE A 159 25.75 -18.88 9.33
N ASP A 160 25.71 -19.26 10.60
CA ASP A 160 25.74 -20.66 11.04
C ASP A 160 24.31 -21.16 11.19
N VAL A 161 23.96 -22.21 10.45
CA VAL A 161 22.66 -22.87 10.57
C VAL A 161 22.83 -24.25 11.22
N PRO A 162 21.82 -24.74 11.97
CA PRO A 162 21.83 -26.08 12.54
C PRO A 162 22.18 -27.16 11.51
N GLY A 163 22.98 -28.14 11.93
CA GLY A 163 23.38 -29.24 11.07
C GLY A 163 22.24 -30.20 10.77
N ILE A 164 22.17 -30.68 9.53
CA ILE A 164 21.14 -31.61 9.10
C ILE A 164 21.40 -33.00 9.70
N PHE A 165 20.34 -33.68 10.12
CA PHE A 165 20.42 -35.01 10.72
C PHE A 165 19.32 -35.93 10.15
N LYS A 166 19.69 -37.19 9.89
CA LYS A 166 18.84 -38.16 9.18
C LYS A 166 18.01 -39.07 10.08
N LYS A 167 18.32 -39.12 11.38
CA LYS A 167 17.62 -39.96 12.37
C LYS A 167 17.32 -39.15 13.62
N SER A 168 16.11 -39.31 14.15
CA SER A 168 15.73 -38.78 15.45
C SER A 168 16.40 -39.57 16.58
N THR A 169 17.00 -38.89 17.54
CA THR A 169 17.53 -39.48 18.77
C THR A 169 16.41 -39.50 19.81
N PRO A 170 15.94 -40.67 20.27
CA PRO A 170 14.86 -40.76 21.26
C PRO A 170 15.17 -39.91 22.50
N GLY A 171 14.23 -39.06 22.90
CA GLY A 171 14.38 -38.14 24.05
C GLY A 171 15.13 -36.84 23.76
N VAL A 172 15.73 -36.67 22.56
CA VAL A 172 16.50 -35.45 22.21
C VAL A 172 15.94 -34.75 20.98
N THR A 173 15.68 -35.46 19.88
CA THR A 173 15.13 -34.88 18.63
C THR A 173 13.92 -35.66 18.14
N THR A 174 13.01 -34.97 17.46
CA THR A 174 11.79 -35.52 16.87
C THR A 174 11.84 -35.49 15.33
N LYS A 175 10.91 -36.18 14.67
CA LYS A 175 10.75 -36.06 13.20
C LYS A 175 10.32 -34.65 12.78
N ALA A 176 9.58 -33.94 13.63
CA ALA A 176 9.20 -32.56 13.37
C ALA A 176 10.44 -31.63 13.36
N ASP A 177 11.39 -31.87 14.28
CA ASP A 177 12.65 -31.12 14.34
C ASP A 177 13.50 -31.32 13.07
N MET A 178 13.50 -32.52 12.49
CA MET A 178 14.21 -32.78 11.21
C MET A 178 13.66 -31.90 10.09
N VAL A 179 12.33 -31.83 9.95
CA VAL A 179 11.66 -31.02 8.94
C VAL A 179 11.90 -29.53 9.21
N MET A 180 11.84 -29.11 10.47
CA MET A 180 12.13 -27.73 10.88
C MET A 180 13.56 -27.31 10.48
N VAL A 181 14.57 -28.10 10.83
CA VAL A 181 15.97 -27.80 10.48
C VAL A 181 16.18 -27.80 8.96
N ARG A 182 15.60 -28.75 8.23
CA ARG A 182 15.70 -28.75 6.76
C ARG A 182 15.05 -27.52 6.14
N ASN A 183 13.88 -27.10 6.63
CA ASN A 183 13.19 -25.90 6.18
C ASN A 183 14.00 -24.63 6.48
N MET A 184 14.59 -24.56 7.68
CA MET A 184 15.47 -23.46 8.08
C MET A 184 16.68 -23.35 7.13
N VAL A 185 17.42 -24.44 6.94
CA VAL A 185 18.57 -24.48 6.00
C VAL A 185 18.14 -24.06 4.60
N THR A 186 17.04 -24.62 4.09
CA THR A 186 16.49 -24.29 2.76
C THR A 186 16.16 -22.80 2.64
N THR A 187 15.60 -22.19 3.69
CA THR A 187 15.21 -20.77 3.71
C THR A 187 16.43 -19.86 3.53
N TYR A 188 17.53 -20.15 4.23
CA TYR A 188 18.77 -19.39 4.06
C TYR A 188 19.47 -19.71 2.74
N MET A 189 19.46 -20.96 2.27
CA MET A 189 20.08 -21.36 0.99
C MET A 189 19.37 -20.75 -0.23
N ARG A 190 18.07 -20.42 -0.12
CA ARG A 190 17.29 -19.75 -1.17
C ARG A 190 17.72 -18.31 -1.45
N ASN A 191 18.40 -17.64 -0.51
CA ASN A 191 18.86 -16.28 -0.73
C ASN A 191 19.93 -16.27 -1.86
N PRO A 192 19.66 -15.62 -3.01
CA PRO A 192 20.60 -15.61 -4.14
C PRO A 192 21.88 -14.83 -3.85
N ARG A 193 21.89 -14.00 -2.79
CA ARG A 193 23.04 -13.22 -2.33
C ARG A 193 23.78 -13.93 -1.18
N SER A 194 23.65 -15.24 -1.04
CA SER A 194 24.39 -16.02 -0.06
C SER A 194 25.33 -17.01 -0.76
N VAL A 195 26.62 -16.96 -0.40
CA VAL A 195 27.61 -17.99 -0.75
C VAL A 195 27.39 -19.17 0.17
N ILE A 196 27.09 -20.33 -0.40
CA ILE A 196 26.89 -21.59 0.30
C ILE A 196 28.26 -22.24 0.54
N LEU A 197 28.62 -22.41 1.80
CA LEU A 197 29.80 -23.14 2.23
C LEU A 197 29.38 -24.55 2.69
N ALA A 198 29.53 -25.54 1.80
CA ALA A 198 29.16 -26.93 2.07
C ALA A 198 30.27 -27.66 2.81
N VAL A 199 30.13 -27.82 4.13
CA VAL A 199 31.13 -28.44 5.00
C VAL A 199 30.85 -29.93 5.17
N ILE A 200 31.77 -30.76 4.65
CA ILE A 200 31.61 -32.22 4.52
C ILE A 200 32.86 -32.92 5.10
N PRO A 201 32.72 -34.00 5.89
CA PRO A 201 33.87 -34.80 6.31
C PRO A 201 34.48 -35.58 5.14
N ALA A 202 35.80 -35.56 5.02
CA ALA A 202 36.55 -36.27 3.99
C ALA A 202 36.49 -37.79 4.12
N ASN A 203 36.17 -38.31 5.32
CA ASN A 203 36.09 -39.74 5.60
C ASN A 203 34.72 -40.35 5.28
N VAL A 204 33.79 -39.58 4.70
CA VAL A 204 32.45 -40.02 4.32
C VAL A 204 32.27 -39.84 2.82
N ASP A 205 31.52 -40.75 2.19
CA ASP A 205 31.19 -40.63 0.77
C ASP A 205 30.32 -39.39 0.50
N ILE A 206 30.79 -38.57 -0.44
CA ILE A 206 30.19 -37.31 -0.85
C ILE A 206 28.82 -37.53 -1.49
N ALA A 207 28.63 -38.64 -2.21
CA ALA A 207 27.35 -38.95 -2.87
C ALA A 207 26.20 -39.15 -1.86
N THR A 208 26.52 -39.38 -0.59
CA THR A 208 25.52 -39.55 0.48
C THR A 208 25.13 -38.24 1.17
N GLN A 209 25.78 -37.13 0.82
CA GLN A 209 25.62 -35.84 1.51
C GLN A 209 24.39 -35.10 1.00
N GLU A 210 23.38 -34.99 1.85
CA GLU A 210 22.11 -34.32 1.55
C GLU A 210 22.33 -32.84 1.20
N ILE A 211 23.34 -32.21 1.81
CA ILE A 211 23.59 -30.79 1.61
C ILE A 211 24.00 -30.44 0.17
N LEU A 212 24.66 -31.37 -0.54
CA LEU A 212 25.02 -31.15 -1.94
C LEU A 212 23.81 -31.29 -2.85
N GLU A 213 22.93 -32.25 -2.58
CA GLU A 213 21.65 -32.38 -3.29
C GLU A 213 20.83 -31.09 -3.14
N MET A 214 20.70 -30.57 -1.92
CA MET A 214 20.03 -29.27 -1.68
C MET A 214 20.74 -28.10 -2.36
N ALA A 215 22.07 -28.11 -2.45
CA ALA A 215 22.82 -27.06 -3.14
C ALA A 215 22.63 -27.16 -4.66
N GLU A 216 22.63 -28.35 -5.25
CA GLU A 216 22.38 -28.59 -6.68
C GLU A 216 20.96 -28.18 -7.09
N GLU A 217 19.96 -28.43 -6.23
CA GLU A 217 18.57 -27.99 -6.44
C GLU A 217 18.42 -26.46 -6.43
N LEU A 218 19.14 -25.76 -5.54
CA LEU A 218 18.99 -24.31 -5.30
C LEU A 218 20.04 -23.44 -6.01
N ASP A 219 21.12 -24.04 -6.50
CA ASP A 219 22.24 -23.44 -7.23
C ASP A 219 22.63 -24.34 -8.41
N VAL A 220 21.68 -24.55 -9.33
CA VAL A 220 21.84 -25.41 -10.53
C VAL A 220 23.08 -25.06 -11.36
N LYS A 221 23.50 -23.79 -11.36
CA LYS A 221 24.69 -23.35 -12.08
C LYS A 221 25.97 -23.48 -11.26
N GLY A 222 25.90 -23.75 -9.95
CA GLY A 222 27.06 -23.84 -9.06
C GLY A 222 27.79 -22.51 -8.84
N GLU A 223 27.17 -21.36 -9.11
CA GLU A 223 27.83 -20.04 -9.12
C GLU A 223 28.13 -19.48 -7.72
N ARG A 224 27.57 -20.09 -6.67
CA ARG A 224 27.65 -19.60 -5.29
C ARG A 224 27.88 -20.70 -4.27
N THR A 225 28.24 -21.92 -4.69
CA THR A 225 28.49 -23.07 -3.80
C THR A 225 29.97 -23.45 -3.78
N LEU A 226 30.59 -23.36 -2.60
CA LEU A 226 31.97 -23.77 -2.34
C LEU A 226 31.99 -24.99 -1.42
N GLY A 227 32.70 -26.05 -1.83
CA GLY A 227 32.84 -27.26 -1.03
C GLY A 227 34.04 -27.17 -0.07
N VAL A 228 33.85 -27.57 1.19
CA VAL A 228 34.90 -27.64 2.22
C VAL A 228 34.95 -29.02 2.83
N LEU A 229 36.06 -29.71 2.60
CA LEU A 229 36.35 -31.01 3.18
C LEU A 229 37.03 -30.84 4.54
N THR A 230 36.57 -31.58 5.54
CA THR A 230 37.12 -31.57 6.90
C THR A 230 37.61 -32.95 7.31
N LYS A 231 38.33 -33.04 8.44
CA LYS A 231 38.82 -34.32 8.99
C LYS A 231 39.64 -35.18 8.00
N PRO A 232 40.61 -34.60 7.27
CA PRO A 232 41.49 -35.38 6.37
C PRO A 232 42.30 -36.46 7.12
N ASP A 233 42.49 -36.29 8.42
CA ASP A 233 43.22 -37.18 9.33
C ASP A 233 42.46 -38.48 9.66
N LEU A 234 41.16 -38.54 9.39
CA LEU A 234 40.32 -39.72 9.61
C LEU A 234 40.03 -40.51 8.32
N VAL A 235 40.65 -40.14 7.20
CA VAL A 235 40.50 -40.86 5.94
C VAL A 235 41.32 -42.15 6.00
N ASP A 236 40.71 -43.26 5.61
CA ASP A 236 41.39 -44.55 5.56
C ASP A 236 42.53 -44.53 4.54
N LYS A 237 43.67 -45.13 4.90
CA LYS A 237 44.83 -45.25 4.01
C LYS A 237 44.46 -45.99 2.74
N GLY A 238 44.64 -45.34 1.59
CA GLY A 238 44.24 -45.83 0.27
C GLY A 238 42.96 -45.21 -0.29
N ALA A 239 42.11 -44.59 0.55
CA ALA A 239 40.97 -43.80 0.10
C ALA A 239 41.34 -42.32 -0.17
N GLU A 240 42.50 -41.86 0.28
CA GLU A 240 42.96 -40.48 0.10
C GLU A 240 43.02 -40.02 -1.37
N PRO A 241 43.44 -40.84 -2.36
CA PRO A 241 43.45 -40.43 -3.77
C PRO A 241 42.07 -40.07 -4.31
N ALA A 242 41.00 -40.70 -3.81
CA ALA A 242 39.63 -40.37 -4.19
C ALA A 242 39.25 -38.97 -3.69
N VAL A 243 39.63 -38.63 -2.44
CA VAL A 243 39.42 -37.30 -1.86
C VAL A 243 40.21 -36.24 -2.62
N ILE A 244 41.45 -36.54 -3.02
CA ILE A 244 42.26 -35.62 -3.84
C ILE A 244 41.61 -35.38 -5.20
N ALA A 245 41.06 -36.43 -5.84
CA ALA A 245 40.33 -36.28 -7.09
C ALA A 245 39.10 -35.35 -6.96
N ILE A 246 38.45 -35.31 -5.79
CA ILE A 246 37.39 -34.34 -5.51
C ILE A 246 37.97 -32.93 -5.39
N ILE A 247 39.04 -32.74 -4.61
CA ILE A 247 39.67 -31.43 -4.40
C ILE A 247 40.12 -30.81 -5.72
N GLU A 248 40.64 -31.63 -6.63
CA GLU A 248 41.09 -31.22 -7.96
C GLU A 248 39.92 -30.96 -8.94
N GLY A 249 38.71 -31.39 -8.61
CA GLY A 249 37.51 -31.24 -9.43
C GLY A 249 37.34 -32.33 -10.50
N ARG A 250 37.93 -33.53 -10.31
CA ARG A 250 37.81 -34.66 -11.24
C ARG A 250 36.57 -35.53 -11.00
N SER A 251 36.13 -35.70 -9.75
CA SER A 251 35.00 -36.58 -9.40
C SER A 251 33.68 -35.86 -9.13
N HIS A 252 33.72 -34.66 -8.52
CA HIS A 252 32.55 -33.81 -8.25
C HIS A 252 32.91 -32.35 -8.52
N THR A 253 32.36 -31.77 -9.58
CA THR A 253 32.69 -30.42 -10.03
C THR A 253 31.77 -29.39 -9.38
N LEU A 254 32.35 -28.44 -8.65
CA LEU A 254 31.69 -27.22 -8.22
C LEU A 254 32.40 -26.05 -8.92
N ASN A 255 31.68 -25.05 -9.43
CA ASN A 255 32.34 -23.95 -10.16
C ASN A 255 33.25 -23.14 -9.24
N LEU A 256 32.86 -22.96 -7.97
CA LEU A 256 33.74 -22.33 -6.97
C LEU A 256 34.81 -23.29 -6.43
N GLY A 257 34.75 -24.58 -6.77
CA GLY A 257 35.72 -25.61 -6.42
C GLY A 257 35.62 -26.14 -4.99
N TRP A 258 36.71 -26.77 -4.55
CA TRP A 258 36.83 -27.43 -3.26
C TRP A 258 38.08 -26.95 -2.50
N CYS A 259 37.96 -26.88 -1.18
CA CYS A 259 39.07 -26.69 -0.25
C CYS A 259 39.06 -27.80 0.81
N ILE A 260 40.21 -28.09 1.41
CA ILE A 260 40.33 -29.03 2.52
C ILE A 260 40.99 -28.37 3.73
N VAL A 261 40.43 -28.61 4.90
CA VAL A 261 40.90 -28.01 6.16
C VAL A 261 41.07 -29.08 7.24
N ARG A 262 42.14 -28.95 8.02
CA ARG A 262 42.38 -29.81 9.19
C ARG A 262 42.06 -29.03 10.45
N ASN A 263 41.04 -29.49 11.16
CA ASN A 263 40.65 -28.94 12.44
C ASN A 263 41.28 -29.74 13.59
N PRO A 264 41.55 -29.12 14.75
CA PRO A 264 42.01 -29.85 15.94
C PRO A 264 40.98 -30.89 16.38
N GLY A 265 41.43 -32.10 16.72
CA GLY A 265 40.56 -33.15 17.25
C GLY A 265 40.09 -32.87 18.69
N GLN A 266 39.04 -33.56 19.13
CA GLN A 266 38.44 -33.37 20.48
C GLN A 266 39.45 -33.54 21.62
N GLN A 267 40.38 -34.49 21.51
CA GLN A 267 41.43 -34.71 22.53
C GLN A 267 42.46 -33.58 22.56
N ALA A 268 42.87 -33.06 21.40
CA ALA A 268 43.81 -31.94 21.32
C ALA A 268 43.19 -30.64 21.89
N LEU A 269 41.87 -30.51 21.77
CA LEU A 269 41.10 -29.37 22.28
C LEU A 269 40.94 -29.42 23.81
N ALA A 270 40.67 -30.59 24.39
CA ALA A 270 40.61 -30.75 25.84
C ALA A 270 41.91 -30.35 26.54
N ASN A 271 43.05 -30.50 25.84
CA ASN A 271 44.37 -30.14 26.34
C ASN A 271 44.77 -28.67 26.06
N SER A 272 43.98 -27.91 25.28
CA SER A 272 44.34 -26.57 24.77
C SER A 272 43.67 -25.41 25.53
N LEU A 273 43.56 -25.52 26.86
CA LEU A 273 42.96 -24.50 27.74
C LEU A 273 43.84 -23.23 27.96
N SER A 274 44.70 -22.85 27.01
CA SER A 274 45.47 -21.59 27.11
C SER A 274 45.55 -20.82 25.79
N ASP A 275 45.52 -19.49 25.86
CA ASP A 275 45.43 -18.52 24.74
C ASP A 275 46.56 -18.62 23.68
N ALA A 276 47.59 -19.44 23.92
CA ALA A 276 48.61 -19.78 22.93
C ALA A 276 48.11 -20.73 21.81
N ALA A 277 46.88 -21.23 21.91
CA ALA A 277 46.33 -22.30 21.05
C ALA A 277 45.99 -21.88 19.61
N ALA A 278 45.61 -20.62 19.34
CA ALA A 278 45.24 -20.18 17.98
C ALA A 278 46.45 -20.23 17.02
N ASN A 279 47.64 -19.81 17.48
CA ASN A 279 48.88 -19.93 16.71
C ASN A 279 49.32 -21.39 16.53
N ASN A 280 49.07 -22.25 17.52
CA ASN A 280 49.33 -23.68 17.40
C ASN A 280 48.42 -24.35 16.37
N ARG A 281 47.14 -23.97 16.26
CA ARG A 281 46.20 -24.54 15.28
C ARG A 281 46.69 -24.38 13.84
N HIS A 282 46.99 -23.15 13.44
CA HIS A 282 47.48 -22.87 12.09
C HIS A 282 48.83 -23.54 11.82
N ALA A 283 49.71 -23.62 12.83
CA ALA A 283 50.99 -24.30 12.71
C ALA A 283 50.83 -25.82 12.53
N THR A 284 49.95 -26.47 13.30
CA THR A 284 49.67 -27.91 13.19
C THR A 284 49.03 -28.28 11.86
N GLU A 285 48.09 -27.46 11.38
CA GLU A 285 47.48 -27.65 10.05
C GLU A 285 48.54 -27.51 8.95
N LYS A 286 49.36 -26.45 9.02
CA LYS A 286 50.42 -26.22 8.03
C LYS A 286 51.51 -27.28 8.06
N ALA A 287 51.78 -27.87 9.22
CA ALA A 287 52.69 -29.00 9.33
C ALA A 287 52.11 -30.24 8.64
N PHE A 288 50.84 -30.56 8.89
CA PHE A 288 50.14 -31.70 8.27
C PHE A 288 50.17 -31.67 6.74
N PHE A 289 49.70 -30.56 6.15
CA PHE A 289 49.70 -30.39 4.70
C PHE A 289 51.09 -30.21 4.09
N LYS A 290 52.16 -30.21 4.89
CA LYS A 290 53.55 -30.20 4.40
C LYS A 290 54.23 -31.56 4.54
N SER A 291 53.93 -32.32 5.60
CA SER A 291 54.65 -33.54 5.94
C SER A 291 53.90 -34.82 5.56
N GLU A 292 52.57 -34.82 5.55
CA GLU A 292 51.77 -36.02 5.33
C GLU A 292 51.41 -36.19 3.85
N GLN A 293 51.93 -37.26 3.25
CA GLN A 293 51.52 -37.72 1.92
C GLN A 293 50.20 -38.52 2.03
N PRO A 294 49.24 -38.38 1.09
CA PRO A 294 49.32 -37.66 -0.18
C PRO A 294 48.86 -36.18 -0.12
N TRP A 295 48.54 -35.65 1.07
CA TRP A 295 47.98 -34.31 1.23
C TRP A 295 48.96 -33.18 0.89
N SER A 296 50.27 -33.44 1.00
CA SER A 296 51.32 -32.50 0.61
C SER A 296 51.43 -32.22 -0.89
N ASP A 297 50.89 -33.10 -1.72
CA ASP A 297 50.91 -32.94 -3.19
C ASP A 297 49.75 -32.05 -3.69
N VAL A 298 48.76 -31.78 -2.84
CA VAL A 298 47.62 -30.92 -3.16
C VAL A 298 48.06 -29.45 -3.22
N SER A 299 47.49 -28.70 -4.16
CA SER A 299 47.85 -27.31 -4.37
C SER A 299 47.58 -26.42 -3.13
N LYS A 300 48.52 -25.51 -2.84
CA LYS A 300 48.56 -24.71 -1.61
C LYS A 300 47.42 -23.69 -1.48
N ASP A 301 46.77 -23.35 -2.58
CA ASP A 301 45.57 -22.51 -2.66
C ASP A 301 44.28 -23.24 -2.27
N ARG A 302 44.32 -24.58 -2.12
CA ARG A 302 43.16 -25.41 -1.74
C ARG A 302 43.27 -26.05 -0.36
N VAL A 303 44.43 -25.98 0.27
CA VAL A 303 44.69 -26.62 1.58
C VAL A 303 44.86 -25.58 2.69
N GLY A 304 44.17 -25.83 3.79
CA GLY A 304 44.28 -25.05 5.01
C GLY A 304 43.29 -23.90 5.14
N ILE A 305 43.08 -23.47 6.37
CA ILE A 305 42.10 -22.43 6.72
C ILE A 305 42.46 -21.06 6.12
N GLU A 306 43.75 -20.76 6.00
CA GLU A 306 44.22 -19.49 5.44
C GLU A 306 43.91 -19.40 3.94
N ALA A 307 44.14 -20.49 3.20
CA ALA A 307 43.79 -20.57 1.78
C ALA A 307 42.27 -20.45 1.58
N LEU A 308 41.47 -21.10 2.44
CA LEU A 308 40.02 -20.97 2.44
C LEU A 308 39.58 -19.52 2.68
N ARG A 309 40.18 -18.82 3.66
CA ARG A 309 39.87 -17.42 3.95
C ARG A 309 40.11 -16.52 2.74
N ILE A 310 41.28 -16.65 2.12
CA ILE A 310 41.67 -15.87 0.93
C ILE A 310 40.63 -16.05 -0.18
N ARG A 311 40.32 -17.31 -0.50
CA ARG A 311 39.35 -17.66 -1.54
C ARG A 311 37.94 -17.17 -1.25
N LEU A 312 37.50 -17.23 0.01
CA LEU A 312 36.19 -16.71 0.42
C LEU A 312 36.08 -15.20 0.21
N VAL A 313 37.14 -14.45 0.53
CA VAL A 313 37.17 -13.00 0.31
C VAL A 313 37.07 -12.66 -1.18
N GLU A 314 37.79 -13.40 -2.04
CA GLU A 314 37.73 -13.23 -3.50
C GLU A 314 36.33 -13.52 -4.05
N ILE A 315 35.73 -14.66 -3.66
CA ILE A 315 34.37 -15.06 -4.07
C ILE A 315 33.34 -14.01 -3.62
N LEU A 316 33.44 -13.54 -2.36
CA LEU A 316 32.54 -12.52 -1.84
C LEU A 316 32.72 -11.20 -2.61
N ALA A 317 33.94 -10.79 -2.90
CA ALA A 317 34.21 -9.57 -3.67
C ALA A 317 33.63 -9.64 -5.10
N GLU A 318 33.76 -10.77 -5.78
CA GLU A 318 33.17 -11.00 -7.10
C GLU A 318 31.64 -11.00 -7.05
N MET A 319 31.06 -11.66 -6.05
CA MET A 319 29.61 -11.68 -5.86
C MET A 319 29.07 -10.27 -5.57
N ILE A 320 29.76 -9.48 -4.74
CA ILE A 320 29.42 -8.08 -4.47
C ILE A 320 29.44 -7.28 -5.78
N LYS A 321 30.50 -7.39 -6.59
CA LYS A 321 30.59 -6.69 -7.89
C LYS A 321 29.43 -7.03 -8.83
N ARG A 322 29.05 -8.31 -8.89
CA ARG A 322 27.94 -8.80 -9.74
C ARG A 322 26.57 -8.31 -9.25
N GLU A 323 26.36 -8.28 -7.94
CA GLU A 323 25.07 -7.93 -7.33
C GLU A 323 24.86 -6.42 -7.12
N PHE A 324 25.93 -5.62 -7.05
CA PHE A 324 25.84 -4.17 -6.78
C PHE A 324 24.92 -3.40 -7.75
N PRO A 325 24.94 -3.66 -9.08
CA PRO A 325 24.00 -3.02 -10.01
C PRO A 325 22.53 -3.34 -9.69
N ARG A 326 22.24 -4.57 -9.25
CA ARG A 326 20.89 -4.99 -8.86
C ARG A 326 20.46 -4.31 -7.57
N VAL A 327 21.35 -4.25 -6.58
CA VAL A 327 21.15 -3.50 -5.33
C VAL A 327 20.84 -2.03 -5.62
N LYS A 328 21.60 -1.39 -6.52
CA LYS A 328 21.34 0.00 -6.94
C LYS A 328 19.95 0.19 -7.56
N ALA A 329 19.54 -0.73 -8.43
CA ALA A 329 18.22 -0.69 -9.05
C ALA A 329 17.10 -0.85 -8.00
N GLU A 330 17.26 -1.79 -7.07
CA GLU A 330 16.33 -2.04 -5.96
C GLU A 330 16.17 -0.81 -5.06
N ILE A 331 17.28 -0.17 -4.67
CA ILE A 331 17.26 1.06 -3.85
C ILE A 331 16.60 2.21 -4.60
N SER A 332 16.89 2.36 -5.89
CA SER A 332 16.29 3.40 -6.72
C SER A 332 14.77 3.22 -6.84
N ALA A 333 14.29 1.97 -6.94
CA ALA A 333 12.87 1.66 -6.97
C ALA A 333 12.19 1.95 -5.62
N LYS A 334 12.80 1.52 -4.51
CA LYS A 334 12.30 1.83 -3.15
C LYS A 334 12.27 3.34 -2.89
N LEU A 335 13.30 4.08 -3.30
CA LEU A 335 13.35 5.54 -3.20
C LEU A 335 12.22 6.20 -3.99
N LYS A 336 11.95 5.73 -5.22
CA LYS A 336 10.84 6.26 -6.03
C LYS A 336 9.49 6.04 -5.36
N LEU A 337 9.28 4.85 -4.77
CA LEU A 337 8.08 4.54 -4.01
C LEU A 337 7.93 5.44 -2.78
N CYS A 338 8.99 5.58 -1.97
CA CYS A 338 8.97 6.43 -0.78
C CYS A 338 8.72 7.90 -1.14
N LYS A 339 9.30 8.41 -2.23
CA LYS A 339 9.02 9.77 -2.73
C LYS A 339 7.57 9.93 -3.13
N HIS A 340 7.01 8.98 -3.87
CA HIS A 340 5.59 9.03 -4.23
C HIS A 340 4.68 8.99 -2.99
N GLN A 341 5.01 8.18 -1.98
CA GLN A 341 4.29 8.15 -0.71
C GLN A 341 4.42 9.47 0.06
N LEU A 342 5.61 10.08 0.07
CA LEU A 342 5.85 11.38 0.69
C LEU A 342 5.05 12.49 -0.01
N ASP A 343 5.04 12.51 -1.34
CA ASP A 343 4.26 13.46 -2.13
C ASP A 343 2.75 13.29 -1.90
N ALA A 344 2.29 12.06 -1.67
CA ALA A 344 0.89 11.78 -1.34
C ALA A 344 0.46 12.34 0.03
N LEU A 345 1.38 12.45 0.99
CA LEU A 345 1.12 13.05 2.31
C LEU A 345 0.95 14.58 2.24
N GLY A 346 1.45 15.22 1.18
CA GLY A 346 1.39 16.65 0.98
C GLY A 346 2.47 17.43 1.74
N PRO A 347 2.48 18.77 1.62
CA PRO A 347 3.47 19.62 2.25
C PRO A 347 3.32 19.65 3.78
N SER A 348 4.42 19.96 4.48
CA SER A 348 4.41 20.26 5.91
C SER A 348 3.44 21.40 6.23
N ARG A 349 2.77 21.30 7.38
CA ARG A 349 1.81 22.27 7.92
C ARG A 349 2.15 22.65 9.36
N ALA A 350 3.44 22.67 9.68
CA ALA A 350 3.93 22.85 11.05
C ALA A 350 3.93 24.33 11.46
N SER A 351 4.23 25.24 10.53
CA SER A 351 4.24 26.68 10.78
C SER A 351 2.91 27.34 10.40
N ARG A 352 2.62 28.51 10.99
CA ARG A 352 1.43 29.31 10.63
C ARG A 352 1.43 29.73 9.17
N ASP A 353 2.61 30.08 8.63
CA ASP A 353 2.74 30.49 7.23
C ASP A 353 2.44 29.33 6.27
N GLU A 354 2.88 28.12 6.60
CA GLU A 354 2.54 26.90 5.85
C GLU A 354 1.04 26.58 5.89
N GLN A 355 0.41 26.73 7.07
CA GLN A 355 -1.03 26.52 7.23
C GLN A 355 -1.84 27.56 6.42
N TYR A 356 -1.43 28.83 6.46
CA TYR A 356 -2.08 29.89 5.68
C TYR A 356 -1.94 29.65 4.17
N LYS A 357 -0.74 29.26 3.72
CA LYS A 357 -0.49 28.91 2.31
C LYS A 357 -1.39 27.77 1.84
N PHE A 358 -1.52 26.71 2.64
CA PHE A 358 -2.41 25.59 2.34
C PHE A 358 -3.87 26.02 2.18
N LEU A 359 -4.40 26.85 3.10
CA LEU A 359 -5.77 27.36 3.01
C LEU A 359 -5.97 28.29 1.80
N LEU A 360 -4.97 29.10 1.47
CA LEU A 360 -5.02 29.97 0.30
C LEU A 360 -5.02 29.17 -1.02
N GLU A 361 -4.20 28.13 -1.11
CA GLU A 361 -4.19 27.20 -2.25
C GLU A 361 -5.56 26.51 -2.41
N LEU A 362 -6.17 26.05 -1.32
CA LEU A 362 -7.54 25.51 -1.36
C LEU A 362 -8.57 26.53 -1.83
N ALA A 363 -8.55 27.75 -1.27
CA ALA A 363 -9.50 28.80 -1.63
C ALA A 363 -9.38 29.20 -3.12
N THR A 364 -8.15 29.34 -3.61
CA THR A 364 -7.87 29.66 -5.02
C THR A 364 -8.30 28.56 -5.98
N GLN A 365 -8.08 27.29 -5.62
CA GLN A 365 -8.59 26.14 -6.38
C GLN A 365 -10.11 26.11 -6.41
N PHE A 366 -10.76 26.28 -5.25
CA PHE A 366 -12.22 26.33 -5.14
C PHE A 366 -12.79 27.44 -6.02
N GLN A 367 -12.21 28.65 -5.96
CA GLN A 367 -12.64 29.79 -6.77
C GLN A 367 -12.46 29.54 -8.27
N THR A 368 -11.33 28.95 -8.66
CA THR A 368 -11.02 28.66 -10.08
C THR A 368 -12.03 27.67 -10.65
N ILE A 369 -12.24 26.53 -9.98
CA ILE A 369 -13.17 25.50 -10.43
C ILE A 369 -14.62 26.04 -10.41
N THR A 370 -15.00 26.81 -9.39
CA THR A 370 -16.32 27.43 -9.33
C THR A 370 -16.54 28.40 -10.49
N SER A 371 -15.55 29.23 -10.83
CA SER A 371 -15.61 30.14 -11.97
C SER A 371 -15.78 29.40 -13.31
N LEU A 372 -15.05 28.29 -13.49
CA LEU A 372 -15.19 27.42 -14.67
C LEU A 372 -16.58 26.78 -14.73
N ALA A 373 -17.08 26.27 -13.59
CA ALA A 373 -18.39 25.61 -13.48
C ALA A 373 -19.54 26.57 -13.81
N LEU A 374 -19.47 27.82 -13.31
CA LEU A 374 -20.47 28.86 -13.56
C LEU A 374 -20.49 29.33 -15.01
N LYS A 375 -19.32 29.39 -15.67
CA LYS A 375 -19.23 29.76 -17.10
C LYS A 375 -19.53 28.59 -18.05
N ALA A 376 -19.70 27.37 -17.53
CA ALA A 376 -19.78 26.12 -18.29
C ALA A 376 -18.52 25.80 -19.13
N HIS A 377 -17.34 26.25 -18.68
CA HIS A 377 -16.05 25.93 -19.30
C HIS A 377 -15.46 24.64 -18.71
N TYR A 378 -16.07 23.50 -19.02
CA TYR A 378 -15.69 22.22 -18.42
C TYR A 378 -14.37 21.62 -18.93
N GLY A 379 -13.86 22.07 -20.08
CA GLY A 379 -12.55 21.65 -20.59
C GLY A 379 -11.35 22.31 -19.89
N GLY A 380 -11.57 23.15 -18.88
CA GLY A 380 -10.51 23.84 -18.15
C GLY A 380 -9.86 23.04 -17.03
N ASP A 381 -10.48 21.92 -16.60
CA ASP A 381 -9.97 21.08 -15.50
C ASP A 381 -10.55 19.65 -15.60
N ASP A 382 -9.71 18.63 -15.42
CA ASP A 382 -10.09 17.21 -15.49
C ASP A 382 -11.11 16.81 -14.41
N VAL A 383 -11.28 17.62 -13.36
CA VAL A 383 -12.24 17.38 -12.28
C VAL A 383 -13.66 17.18 -12.81
N PHE A 384 -14.04 17.89 -13.88
CA PHE A 384 -15.37 17.84 -14.48
C PHE A 384 -15.67 16.57 -15.27
N ASP A 385 -14.64 15.78 -15.61
CA ASP A 385 -14.79 14.47 -16.23
C ASP A 385 -14.90 13.38 -15.17
N THR A 386 -14.19 13.54 -14.05
CA THR A 386 -14.27 12.58 -12.93
C THR A 386 -15.56 12.71 -12.12
N THR A 387 -16.12 13.93 -12.03
CA THR A 387 -17.27 14.21 -11.16
C THR A 387 -18.33 15.03 -11.92
N PRO A 388 -19.32 14.36 -12.55
CA PRO A 388 -20.38 15.04 -13.31
C PRO A 388 -21.25 16.00 -12.49
N THR A 389 -21.39 15.78 -11.17
CA THR A 389 -22.14 16.67 -10.26
C THR A 389 -21.54 18.07 -10.16
N LEU A 390 -20.27 18.24 -10.53
CA LEU A 390 -19.61 19.55 -10.57
C LEU A 390 -20.01 20.41 -11.78
N ARG A 391 -20.78 19.87 -12.73
CA ARG A 391 -21.27 20.62 -13.91
C ARG A 391 -22.51 21.46 -13.57
N LEU A 392 -22.37 22.35 -12.59
CA LEU A 392 -23.47 23.11 -11.96
C LEU A 392 -24.35 23.84 -12.96
N ALA A 393 -23.77 24.63 -13.88
CA ALA A 393 -24.54 25.37 -14.87
C ALA A 393 -25.41 24.45 -15.76
N THR A 394 -24.91 23.27 -16.13
CA THR A 394 -25.67 22.29 -16.92
C THR A 394 -26.84 21.71 -16.12
N ALA A 395 -26.61 21.36 -14.85
CA ALA A 395 -27.64 20.84 -13.96
C ALA A 395 -28.77 21.88 -13.74
N ILE A 396 -28.40 23.14 -13.50
CA ILE A 396 -29.37 24.24 -13.34
C ILE A 396 -30.19 24.46 -14.62
N VAL A 397 -29.55 24.50 -15.79
CA VAL A 397 -30.25 24.68 -17.08
C VAL A 397 -31.23 23.52 -17.32
N SER A 398 -30.81 22.28 -17.05
CA SER A 398 -31.70 21.12 -17.16
C SER A 398 -32.90 21.23 -16.22
N ARG A 399 -32.68 21.64 -14.97
CA ARG A 399 -33.77 21.79 -13.99
C ARG A 399 -34.72 22.92 -14.35
N ASN A 400 -34.21 24.01 -14.94
CA ASN A 400 -35.00 25.14 -15.42
C ASN A 400 -35.90 24.76 -16.61
N ALA A 401 -35.40 23.95 -17.53
CA ALA A 401 -36.23 23.40 -18.61
C ALA A 401 -37.39 22.55 -18.05
N THR A 402 -37.10 21.65 -17.11
CA THR A 402 -38.14 20.86 -16.42
C THR A 402 -39.15 21.75 -15.68
N PHE A 403 -38.69 22.80 -15.00
CA PHE A 403 -39.57 23.75 -14.31
C PHE A 403 -40.51 24.47 -15.28
N SER A 404 -39.98 24.95 -16.41
CA SER A 404 -40.78 25.58 -17.46
C SER A 404 -41.87 24.63 -17.98
N ASP A 405 -41.52 23.37 -18.23
CA ASP A 405 -42.48 22.35 -18.68
C ASP A 405 -43.54 22.05 -17.61
N ASP A 406 -43.13 21.97 -16.33
CA ASP A 406 -44.04 21.75 -15.21
C ASP A 406 -45.03 22.90 -15.03
N VAL A 407 -44.56 24.15 -15.12
CA VAL A 407 -45.42 25.34 -15.08
C VAL A 407 -46.36 25.39 -16.28
N TRP A 408 -45.88 25.05 -17.48
CA TRP A 408 -46.72 25.00 -18.68
C TRP A 408 -47.85 23.99 -18.55
N GLN A 409 -47.53 22.77 -18.11
CA GLN A 409 -48.50 21.67 -18.05
C GLN A 409 -49.40 21.74 -16.82
N ARG A 410 -48.90 22.19 -15.67
CA ARG A 410 -49.56 22.04 -14.35
C ARG A 410 -49.69 23.35 -13.58
N GLY A 411 -49.25 24.48 -14.14
CA GLY A 411 -49.34 25.78 -13.46
C GLY A 411 -50.77 26.29 -13.25
N HIS A 412 -51.73 25.83 -14.05
CA HIS A 412 -53.12 26.27 -13.98
C HIS A 412 -54.04 25.19 -13.39
N ALA A 413 -55.00 25.56 -12.55
CA ALA A 413 -55.92 24.62 -11.91
C ALA A 413 -56.99 24.05 -12.86
N MET A 414 -57.51 24.88 -13.78
CA MET A 414 -58.52 24.51 -14.78
C MET A 414 -57.99 24.79 -16.19
N ALA A 415 -58.02 23.81 -17.10
CA ALA A 415 -57.62 24.06 -18.49
C ALA A 415 -58.71 24.84 -19.24
N PHE A 416 -58.31 25.79 -20.08
CA PHE A 416 -59.23 26.42 -21.03
C PHE A 416 -59.52 25.45 -22.17
N HIS A 417 -60.78 25.38 -22.62
CA HIS A 417 -61.13 24.59 -23.81
C HIS A 417 -60.35 25.13 -25.01
N LYS A 418 -59.59 24.26 -25.67
CA LYS A 418 -59.11 24.54 -27.03
C LYS A 418 -60.32 24.43 -27.95
N ASP A 419 -60.81 25.55 -28.47
CA ASP A 419 -61.79 25.51 -29.55
C ASP A 419 -61.22 24.67 -30.70
N LYS A 420 -61.92 23.60 -31.08
CA LYS A 420 -61.55 22.76 -32.22
C LYS A 420 -61.80 23.44 -33.57
N ASP A 421 -62.26 24.70 -33.58
CA ASP A 421 -62.69 25.44 -34.78
C ASP A 421 -61.83 26.68 -35.10
N ALA A 422 -60.60 26.78 -34.57
CA ALA A 422 -59.60 27.66 -35.17
C ALA A 422 -59.00 26.93 -36.38
N LYS A 423 -59.64 27.08 -37.54
CA LYS A 423 -59.17 26.58 -38.84
C LYS A 423 -57.67 26.84 -39.01
N GLU A 424 -56.97 25.81 -39.46
CA GLU A 424 -55.67 25.89 -40.10
C GLU A 424 -55.61 27.12 -41.02
N ASN A 425 -54.80 28.11 -40.66
CA ASN A 425 -54.29 29.11 -41.57
C ASN A 425 -52.85 29.44 -41.18
N ASN A 426 -51.93 28.90 -41.98
CA ASN A 426 -50.48 29.09 -42.07
C ASN A 426 -49.57 28.68 -40.88
N PRO A 427 -48.61 27.75 -41.10
CA PRO A 427 -47.59 27.37 -40.13
C PRO A 427 -46.39 28.34 -40.15
N SER A 428 -46.66 29.64 -40.02
CA SER A 428 -45.62 30.67 -39.98
C SER A 428 -46.03 31.84 -39.09
N GLN A 429 -46.27 31.57 -37.81
CA GLN A 429 -46.20 32.54 -36.70
C GLN A 429 -46.49 31.81 -35.37
N SER A 430 -45.49 31.10 -34.87
CA SER A 430 -45.36 30.85 -33.43
C SER A 430 -45.06 32.19 -32.74
N PRO A 431 -45.76 32.60 -31.65
CA PRO A 431 -45.22 33.61 -30.77
C PRO A 431 -43.93 33.02 -30.19
N ALA A 432 -42.82 33.72 -30.39
CA ALA A 432 -41.51 33.29 -29.93
C ALA A 432 -41.54 32.92 -28.43
N PRO A 433 -40.75 31.92 -28.01
CA PRO A 433 -40.48 31.75 -26.59
C PRO A 433 -39.95 33.08 -26.04
N PHE A 434 -40.41 33.48 -24.86
CA PHE A 434 -39.81 34.60 -24.13
C PHE A 434 -38.28 34.37 -24.07
N GLY A 435 -37.55 35.20 -24.83
CA GLY A 435 -36.09 35.31 -24.80
C GLY A 435 -35.33 34.10 -25.34
N SER A 436 -35.05 34.08 -26.64
CA SER A 436 -33.86 33.37 -27.14
C SER A 436 -32.57 34.01 -26.57
N PRO A 437 -31.56 33.22 -26.18
CA PRO A 437 -30.21 33.72 -26.00
C PRO A 437 -29.66 34.25 -27.34
N SER A 438 -28.89 35.33 -27.27
CA SER A 438 -28.13 35.94 -28.37
C SER A 438 -27.32 34.92 -29.22
N PRO A 439 -27.10 35.17 -30.53
CA PRO A 439 -26.53 34.17 -31.44
C PRO A 439 -25.01 34.13 -31.37
N PHE A 440 -24.44 33.15 -30.67
CA PHE A 440 -23.04 32.74 -30.86
C PHE A 440 -22.78 31.31 -30.38
N ALA A 441 -23.47 30.32 -30.94
CA ALA A 441 -23.12 28.91 -30.74
C ALA A 441 -23.68 28.01 -31.85
N SER A 442 -23.25 28.26 -33.08
CA SER A 442 -23.40 27.29 -34.17
C SER A 442 -22.06 27.21 -34.90
N GLN A 443 -21.23 26.26 -34.47
CA GLN A 443 -20.24 25.55 -35.30
C GLN A 443 -19.44 24.56 -34.43
N VAL A 444 -19.92 23.33 -34.30
CA VAL A 444 -19.06 22.14 -34.22
C VAL A 444 -19.76 20.99 -34.97
N PRO A 445 -19.12 20.30 -35.92
CA PRO A 445 -19.76 19.25 -36.72
C PRO A 445 -19.89 17.94 -35.94
N THR A 446 -21.07 17.33 -35.99
CA THR A 446 -21.30 15.92 -35.66
C THR A 446 -20.77 15.03 -36.77
N THR A 447 -19.60 14.44 -36.55
CA THR A 447 -19.20 13.18 -37.18
C THR A 447 -19.01 12.16 -36.07
N PHE A 448 -19.90 11.17 -35.96
CA PHE A 448 -19.54 9.76 -36.12
C PHE A 448 -20.76 8.85 -35.97
N SER A 449 -20.72 7.83 -36.82
CA SER A 449 -21.73 6.84 -37.15
C SER A 449 -22.14 5.94 -35.99
N SER A 450 -23.40 5.51 -36.04
CA SER A 450 -23.93 4.30 -35.46
C SER A 450 -23.00 3.09 -35.64
N THR A 451 -22.74 2.36 -34.56
CA THR A 451 -22.47 0.92 -34.64
C THR A 451 -22.96 0.20 -33.39
N THR A 452 -23.82 -0.79 -33.64
CA THR A 452 -24.31 -1.83 -32.74
C THR A 452 -23.20 -2.68 -32.14
N ALA A 453 -23.30 -3.01 -30.85
CA ALA A 453 -22.66 -4.18 -30.25
C ALA A 453 -23.52 -4.76 -29.11
N LYS A 454 -23.95 -6.01 -29.27
CA LYS A 454 -24.50 -6.89 -28.23
C LYS A 454 -23.34 -7.63 -27.54
N SER A 455 -23.35 -7.71 -26.20
CA SER A 455 -22.72 -8.78 -25.39
C SER A 455 -22.98 -8.48 -23.89
N THR A 456 -23.99 -9.08 -23.26
CA THR A 456 -23.92 -10.21 -22.30
C THR A 456 -22.92 -10.04 -21.15
N ASN A 457 -23.39 -9.85 -19.89
CA ASN A 457 -23.42 -10.86 -18.80
C ASN A 457 -23.91 -10.24 -17.43
N PRO A 458 -24.05 -10.97 -16.30
CA PRO A 458 -25.30 -11.00 -15.52
C PRO A 458 -25.19 -10.51 -14.06
N MET A 459 -26.35 -10.48 -13.38
CA MET A 459 -26.54 -10.59 -11.92
C MET A 459 -25.89 -9.54 -11.01
N ALA A 460 -26.66 -8.53 -10.61
CA ALA A 460 -26.59 -7.96 -9.26
C ALA A 460 -27.96 -7.43 -8.81
N LYS A 461 -28.42 -8.02 -7.71
CA LYS A 461 -29.68 -7.89 -6.96
C LYS A 461 -30.27 -6.47 -6.85
N ALA A 462 -31.59 -6.40 -7.11
CA ALA A 462 -32.47 -5.36 -6.56
C ALA A 462 -32.51 -5.40 -5.03
N PRO A 463 -32.97 -4.30 -4.41
CA PRO A 463 -34.13 -4.45 -3.54
C PRO A 463 -35.26 -3.46 -3.87
N THR A 464 -36.45 -3.97 -3.57
CA THR A 464 -37.68 -3.25 -3.19
C THR A 464 -38.41 -2.44 -4.27
N SER A 465 -39.28 -3.20 -4.93
CA SER A 465 -40.58 -2.81 -5.49
C SER A 465 -41.31 -1.67 -4.77
N THR A 466 -41.60 -0.60 -5.50
CA THR A 466 -42.83 0.18 -5.32
C THR A 466 -43.95 -0.44 -6.19
N PRO A 467 -45.20 -0.56 -5.69
CA PRO A 467 -46.28 -1.20 -6.43
C PRO A 467 -46.72 -0.34 -7.63
N HIS A 468 -47.00 -1.01 -8.74
CA HIS A 468 -47.65 -0.41 -9.91
C HIS A 468 -49.09 0.06 -9.62
N GLY A 469 -49.42 1.26 -10.10
CA GLY A 469 -50.79 1.77 -10.28
C GLY A 469 -50.90 3.26 -9.96
N PHE A 470 -51.44 4.08 -10.88
CA PHE A 470 -51.73 5.53 -10.77
C PHE A 470 -50.63 6.57 -11.13
N GLY A 471 -49.76 6.29 -12.09
CA GLY A 471 -48.60 7.16 -12.40
C GLY A 471 -48.81 8.44 -13.25
N HIS A 472 -50.02 8.90 -13.57
CA HIS A 472 -50.20 10.08 -14.45
C HIS A 472 -50.94 11.29 -13.85
N GLU A 473 -51.61 11.13 -12.71
CA GLU A 473 -52.51 12.18 -12.19
C GLU A 473 -51.75 13.24 -11.37
N PHE A 474 -50.71 12.83 -10.61
CA PHE A 474 -49.92 13.69 -9.74
C PHE A 474 -48.41 13.61 -10.07
N LYS A 475 -47.69 14.74 -9.97
CA LYS A 475 -46.25 14.83 -10.20
C LYS A 475 -45.56 15.48 -8.98
N SER A 476 -44.45 14.89 -8.54
CA SER A 476 -43.58 15.47 -7.50
C SER A 476 -42.96 16.78 -8.00
N VAL A 477 -42.75 17.72 -7.09
CA VAL A 477 -42.09 19.00 -7.41
C VAL A 477 -40.58 18.94 -7.22
N ARG A 478 -40.10 17.91 -6.53
CA ARG A 478 -38.70 17.72 -6.15
C ARG A 478 -38.08 16.63 -6.99
N TYR A 479 -36.95 16.95 -7.62
CA TYR A 479 -36.20 16.02 -8.45
C TYR A 479 -34.82 15.69 -7.86
N GLU A 480 -34.38 16.46 -6.88
CA GLU A 480 -33.12 16.26 -6.17
C GLU A 480 -33.34 15.66 -4.78
N LYS A 481 -32.38 14.85 -4.32
CA LYS A 481 -32.41 14.25 -2.98
C LYS A 481 -32.18 15.31 -1.91
N ASN A 482 -32.93 15.22 -0.81
CA ASN A 482 -32.67 16.04 0.37
C ASN A 482 -31.33 15.65 1.01
N HIS A 483 -30.59 16.66 1.46
CA HIS A 483 -29.43 16.49 2.33
C HIS A 483 -29.90 16.58 3.77
N ALA A 484 -29.45 15.66 4.63
CA ALA A 484 -29.85 15.61 6.05
C ALA A 484 -29.61 16.93 6.78
N GLU A 485 -28.58 17.68 6.38
CA GLU A 485 -28.22 18.98 6.97
C GLU A 485 -29.11 20.14 6.51
N LEU A 486 -29.98 19.93 5.52
CA LEU A 486 -30.89 20.94 4.97
C LEU A 486 -32.37 20.64 5.27
N GLU A 487 -32.68 19.52 5.94
CA GLU A 487 -34.08 19.11 6.24
C GLU A 487 -34.87 20.20 6.98
N ASP A 488 -34.24 20.95 7.88
CA ASP A 488 -34.88 22.02 8.66
C ASP A 488 -35.22 23.27 7.84
N ILE A 489 -34.73 23.37 6.60
CA ILE A 489 -34.88 24.55 5.72
C ILE A 489 -35.79 24.23 4.55
N MET A 490 -35.74 23.00 4.05
CA MET A 490 -36.42 22.56 2.84
C MET A 490 -37.88 22.25 3.11
N GLN A 491 -38.73 22.42 2.10
CA GLN A 491 -40.13 22.05 2.21
C GLN A 491 -40.35 20.56 1.90
N ASP A 492 -41.41 19.99 2.49
CA ASP A 492 -41.88 18.65 2.17
C ASP A 492 -42.26 18.56 0.69
N ASP A 493 -41.89 17.44 0.06
CA ASP A 493 -42.23 17.19 -1.33
C ASP A 493 -43.75 17.16 -1.53
N SER A 494 -44.23 18.01 -2.43
CA SER A 494 -45.64 18.18 -2.71
C SER A 494 -46.02 17.48 -4.02
N LEU A 495 -47.21 16.88 -4.06
CA LEU A 495 -47.72 16.20 -5.26
C LEU A 495 -48.72 17.09 -5.99
N ILE A 496 -48.39 17.52 -7.21
CA ILE A 496 -49.17 18.49 -7.97
C ILE A 496 -50.04 17.78 -9.03
N PRO A 497 -51.38 17.97 -8.99
CA PRO A 497 -52.30 17.34 -9.94
C PRO A 497 -52.22 17.96 -11.34
N LEU A 498 -52.72 17.23 -12.35
CA LEU A 498 -52.99 17.80 -13.67
C LEU A 498 -54.14 18.83 -13.62
N PRO A 499 -54.16 19.83 -14.52
CA PRO A 499 -55.29 20.74 -14.66
C PRO A 499 -56.57 19.98 -14.99
N LYS A 500 -57.69 20.38 -14.38
CA LYS A 500 -59.00 19.80 -14.73
C LYS A 500 -59.41 20.28 -16.12
N VAL A 501 -59.60 19.33 -17.04
CA VAL A 501 -59.84 19.60 -18.48
C VAL A 501 -61.29 20.00 -18.80
N PHE A 502 -62.23 19.64 -17.93
CA PHE A 502 -63.66 19.87 -18.14
C PHE A 502 -64.26 20.73 -17.03
N GLY A 503 -65.36 21.42 -17.35
CA GLY A 503 -66.15 22.14 -16.36
C GLY A 503 -65.58 23.50 -15.95
N ILE A 504 -64.69 24.12 -16.73
CA ILE A 504 -64.21 25.48 -16.43
C ILE A 504 -65.35 26.49 -16.33
N LYS A 505 -66.38 26.39 -17.18
CA LYS A 505 -67.58 27.24 -17.11
C LYS A 505 -68.37 27.01 -15.82
N GLN A 506 -68.63 25.75 -15.46
CA GLN A 506 -69.30 25.40 -14.20
C GLN A 506 -68.50 25.82 -12.97
N TRP A 507 -67.16 25.71 -13.03
CA TRP A 507 -66.26 26.16 -11.99
C TRP A 507 -66.30 27.69 -11.84
N LEU A 508 -66.21 28.44 -12.94
CA LEU A 508 -66.35 29.90 -12.95
C LEU A 508 -67.72 30.34 -12.42
N GLU A 509 -68.81 29.67 -12.83
CA GLU A 509 -70.16 29.93 -12.33
C GLU A 509 -70.28 29.68 -10.83
N ASN A 510 -69.66 28.62 -10.31
CA ASN A 510 -69.64 28.33 -8.89
C ASN A 510 -68.85 29.37 -8.11
N VAL A 511 -67.67 29.77 -8.63
CA VAL A 511 -66.87 30.85 -8.03
C VAL A 511 -67.68 32.15 -8.00
N TYR A 512 -68.32 32.52 -9.12
CA TYR A 512 -69.19 33.69 -9.21
C TYR A 512 -70.36 33.64 -8.21
N LYS A 513 -71.11 32.53 -8.17
CA LYS A 513 -72.23 32.35 -7.22
C LYS A 513 -71.76 32.43 -5.76
N SER A 514 -70.57 31.94 -5.45
CA SER A 514 -69.98 31.96 -4.10
C SER A 514 -69.35 33.31 -3.71
N SER A 515 -69.15 34.22 -4.66
CA SER A 515 -68.43 35.48 -4.46
C SER A 515 -69.23 36.72 -4.88
N ARG A 516 -70.49 36.55 -5.29
CA ARG A 516 -71.44 37.61 -5.64
C ARG A 516 -71.85 38.42 -4.40
N GLY A 517 -71.70 39.76 -4.48
CA GLY A 517 -72.19 40.73 -3.49
C GLY A 517 -73.60 41.26 -3.80
N PHE A 518 -73.93 42.44 -3.26
CA PHE A 518 -75.23 43.13 -3.43
C PHE A 518 -75.41 43.81 -4.82
N GLU A 519 -74.60 43.48 -5.82
CA GLU A 519 -74.59 44.19 -7.09
C GLU A 519 -75.79 43.83 -7.98
N LEU A 520 -76.43 44.86 -8.56
CA LEU A 520 -77.51 44.77 -9.54
C LEU A 520 -76.94 45.06 -10.94
N GLY A 521 -76.25 44.11 -11.57
CA GLY A 521 -75.78 44.26 -12.95
C GLY A 521 -74.49 43.52 -13.29
N THR A 522 -73.43 44.28 -13.60
CA THR A 522 -72.12 43.83 -14.09
C THR A 522 -71.33 43.02 -13.06
N PHE A 523 -70.25 42.36 -13.51
CA PHE A 523 -69.35 41.59 -12.63
C PHE A 523 -68.52 42.53 -11.72
N ASP A 524 -68.44 42.20 -10.43
CA ASP A 524 -67.56 42.88 -9.47
C ASP A 524 -66.07 42.70 -9.85
N ALA A 525 -65.30 43.78 -9.79
CA ALA A 525 -63.87 43.81 -10.06
C ALA A 525 -63.07 42.91 -9.08
N SER A 526 -63.64 42.58 -7.92
CA SER A 526 -63.02 41.67 -6.94
C SER A 526 -63.02 40.19 -7.38
N LEU A 527 -63.83 39.82 -8.37
CA LEU A 527 -63.98 38.43 -8.81
C LEU A 527 -62.73 37.93 -9.57
N LEU A 528 -62.12 38.77 -10.39
CA LEU A 528 -60.92 38.43 -11.17
C LEU A 528 -59.72 38.05 -10.27
N PRO A 529 -59.37 38.82 -9.22
CA PRO A 529 -58.36 38.40 -8.23
C PRO A 529 -58.64 37.04 -7.59
N ILE A 530 -59.91 36.75 -7.25
CA ILE A 530 -60.31 35.48 -6.63
C ILE A 530 -60.13 34.31 -7.60
N ILE A 531 -60.56 34.49 -8.86
CA ILE A 531 -60.38 33.50 -9.93
C ILE A 531 -58.89 33.27 -10.19
N TRP A 532 -58.10 34.34 -10.31
CA TRP A 532 -56.66 34.29 -10.53
C TRP A 532 -55.95 33.49 -9.43
N LYS A 533 -56.23 33.81 -8.17
CA LYS A 533 -55.64 33.12 -7.01
C LYS A 533 -55.97 31.62 -6.99
N LYS A 534 -57.19 31.23 -7.36
CA LYS A 534 -57.58 29.81 -7.45
C LYS A 534 -56.99 29.14 -8.69
N GLN A 535 -56.86 29.85 -9.80
CA GLN A 535 -56.29 29.34 -11.04
C GLN A 535 -54.77 29.11 -10.92
N SER A 536 -54.07 29.97 -10.17
CA SER A 536 -52.63 29.89 -9.90
C SER A 536 -52.29 29.06 -8.66
N ALA A 537 -53.19 28.20 -8.17
CA ALA A 537 -53.04 27.49 -6.90
C ALA A 537 -51.76 26.64 -6.82
N ASN A 538 -51.30 26.10 -7.96
CA ASN A 538 -50.14 25.23 -8.05
C ASN A 538 -48.79 25.99 -8.08
N TRP A 539 -48.79 27.32 -8.27
CA TRP A 539 -47.56 28.09 -8.48
C TRP A 539 -46.63 28.08 -7.28
N GLU A 540 -47.20 28.11 -6.07
CA GLU A 540 -46.42 28.11 -4.83
C GLU A 540 -45.65 26.82 -4.64
N ALA A 541 -46.32 25.68 -4.77
CA ALA A 541 -45.66 24.37 -4.72
C ALA A 541 -44.59 24.25 -5.82
N LEU A 542 -44.92 24.60 -7.08
CA LEU A 542 -44.00 24.56 -8.22
C LEU A 542 -42.72 25.39 -7.99
N ALA A 543 -42.88 26.65 -7.60
CA ALA A 543 -41.77 27.58 -7.46
C ALA A 543 -40.88 27.24 -6.25
N LEU A 544 -41.48 26.84 -5.11
CA LEU A 544 -40.72 26.46 -3.92
C LEU A 544 -39.99 25.13 -4.15
N GLY A 545 -40.63 24.14 -4.78
CA GLY A 545 -39.96 22.89 -5.16
C GLY A 545 -38.80 23.08 -6.13
N TYR A 546 -38.93 24.01 -7.09
CA TYR A 546 -37.82 24.38 -7.97
C TYR A 546 -36.65 24.99 -7.20
N VAL A 547 -36.91 25.95 -6.31
CA VAL A 547 -35.86 26.63 -5.55
C VAL A 547 -35.16 25.68 -4.58
N ASP A 548 -35.90 24.76 -3.95
CA ASP A 548 -35.33 23.72 -3.10
C ASP A 548 -34.39 22.77 -3.88
N ASP A 549 -34.76 22.39 -5.11
CA ASP A 549 -33.87 21.61 -5.98
C ASP A 549 -32.61 22.41 -6.38
N ILE A 550 -32.74 23.71 -6.68
CA ILE A 550 -31.58 24.56 -6.97
C ILE A 550 -30.67 24.69 -5.75
N VAL A 551 -31.22 24.86 -4.55
CA VAL A 551 -30.48 24.86 -3.28
C VAL A 551 -29.73 23.53 -3.12
N SER A 552 -30.38 22.40 -3.39
CA SER A 552 -29.78 21.07 -3.31
C SER A 552 -28.60 20.92 -4.29
N LEU A 553 -28.76 21.35 -5.54
CA LEU A 553 -27.71 21.30 -6.56
C LEU A 553 -26.49 22.16 -6.16
N VAL A 554 -26.73 23.37 -5.65
CA VAL A 554 -25.65 24.27 -5.20
C VAL A 554 -24.95 23.72 -3.96
N HIS A 555 -25.69 23.11 -3.03
CA HIS A 555 -25.13 22.49 -1.84
C HIS A 555 -24.28 21.26 -2.21
N SER A 556 -24.82 20.34 -3.01
CA SER A 556 -24.08 19.19 -3.57
C SER A 556 -22.80 19.63 -4.28
N PHE A 557 -22.88 20.64 -5.14
CA PHE A 557 -21.70 21.19 -5.81
C PHE A 557 -20.64 21.66 -4.82
N THR A 558 -21.04 22.37 -3.77
CA THR A 558 -20.13 22.95 -2.77
C THR A 558 -19.43 21.85 -1.96
N VAL A 559 -20.20 20.86 -1.50
CA VAL A 559 -19.69 19.72 -0.72
C VAL A 559 -18.77 18.84 -1.56
N ASP A 560 -19.21 18.45 -2.76
CA ASP A 560 -18.43 17.60 -3.66
C ASP A 560 -17.13 18.28 -4.07
N LEU A 561 -17.16 19.59 -4.33
CA LEU A 561 -15.96 20.34 -4.69
C LEU A 561 -14.99 20.41 -3.52
N LEU A 562 -15.46 20.71 -2.30
CA LEU A 562 -14.63 20.73 -1.09
C LEU A 562 -13.99 19.36 -0.83
N ALA A 563 -14.75 18.27 -0.97
CA ALA A 563 -14.26 16.91 -0.80
C ALA A 563 -13.19 16.55 -1.86
N LYS A 564 -13.30 17.11 -3.07
CA LYS A 564 -12.35 16.83 -4.16
C LYS A 564 -11.04 17.61 -4.03
N ILE A 565 -11.09 18.87 -3.61
CA ILE A 565 -9.89 19.71 -3.45
C ILE A 565 -9.17 19.43 -2.12
N CYS A 566 -9.90 19.08 -1.05
CA CYS A 566 -9.34 18.85 0.26
C CYS A 566 -9.08 17.35 0.50
N ARG A 567 -7.82 16.92 0.35
CA ARG A 567 -7.40 15.53 0.63
C ARG A 567 -7.45 15.15 2.11
N ASP A 568 -7.48 16.15 3.00
CA ASP A 568 -7.51 15.95 4.46
C ASP A 568 -8.96 16.01 4.96
N PRO A 569 -9.55 14.87 5.40
CA PRO A 569 -10.95 14.82 5.80
C PRO A 569 -11.26 15.74 7.00
N ARG A 570 -10.30 15.94 7.91
CA ARG A 570 -10.51 16.79 9.10
C ARG A 570 -10.56 18.26 8.71
N ALA A 571 -9.64 18.68 7.83
CA ALA A 571 -9.64 20.05 7.32
C ALA A 571 -10.89 20.32 6.47
N GLY A 572 -11.30 19.36 5.64
CA GLY A 572 -12.52 19.44 4.84
C GLY A 572 -13.78 19.59 5.69
N GLN A 573 -13.94 18.76 6.73
CA GLN A 573 -15.06 18.87 7.68
C GLN A 573 -15.07 20.20 8.44
N GLY A 574 -13.90 20.67 8.89
CA GLY A 574 -13.79 21.96 9.57
C GLY A 574 -14.21 23.13 8.66
N LEU A 575 -13.74 23.13 7.40
CA LEU A 575 -14.14 24.14 6.41
C LEU A 575 -15.64 24.06 6.10
N HIS A 576 -16.17 22.86 5.93
CA HIS A 576 -17.60 22.66 5.68
C HIS A 576 -18.47 23.24 6.81
N SER A 577 -18.13 22.96 8.07
CA SER A 577 -18.85 23.48 9.23
C SER A 577 -18.83 25.01 9.29
N VAL A 578 -17.71 25.65 8.96
CA VAL A 578 -17.59 27.12 8.95
C VAL A 578 -18.44 27.74 7.84
N LEU A 579 -18.56 27.06 6.70
CA LEU A 579 -19.34 27.55 5.56
C LEU A 579 -20.85 27.30 5.71
N LEU A 580 -21.24 26.23 6.41
CA LEU A 580 -22.63 25.78 6.48
C LEU A 580 -23.60 26.86 7.00
N ASP A 581 -23.23 27.60 8.04
CA ASP A 581 -24.08 28.65 8.62
C ASP A 581 -24.36 29.77 7.60
N GLN A 582 -23.33 30.21 6.88
CA GLN A 582 -23.45 31.27 5.88
C GLN A 582 -24.19 30.79 4.63
N LEU A 583 -24.00 29.53 4.24
CA LEU A 583 -24.74 28.91 3.13
C LEU A 583 -26.23 28.80 3.47
N THR A 584 -26.54 28.31 4.66
CA THR A 584 -27.90 28.18 5.19
C THR A 584 -28.64 29.52 5.20
N ASP A 585 -28.01 30.60 5.66
CA ASP A 585 -28.60 31.94 5.63
C ASP A 585 -28.92 32.40 4.19
N ARG A 586 -28.03 32.10 3.23
CA ARG A 586 -28.28 32.41 1.81
C ARG A 586 -29.42 31.58 1.22
N TYR A 587 -29.52 30.30 1.57
CA TYR A 587 -30.61 29.42 1.12
C TYR A 587 -31.97 29.90 1.65
N LYS A 588 -32.04 30.27 2.93
CA LYS A 588 -33.25 30.85 3.53
C LYS A 588 -33.67 32.13 2.81
N LYS A 589 -32.73 33.03 2.55
CA LYS A 589 -32.98 34.27 1.79
C LYS A 589 -33.53 34.01 0.39
N SER A 590 -33.03 32.99 -0.33
CA SER A 590 -33.59 32.65 -1.65
C SER A 590 -35.02 32.12 -1.59
N ILE A 591 -35.33 31.29 -0.58
CA ILE A 591 -36.68 30.77 -0.36
C ILE A 591 -37.64 31.90 0.02
N ASP A 592 -37.25 32.76 0.95
CA ASP A 592 -38.07 33.90 1.38
C ASP A 592 -38.30 34.91 0.26
N HIS A 593 -37.28 35.15 -0.58
CA HIS A 593 -37.45 35.97 -1.77
C HIS A 593 -38.45 35.36 -2.77
N THR A 594 -38.43 34.04 -2.91
CA THR A 594 -39.40 33.32 -3.76
C THR A 594 -40.82 33.44 -3.22
N LYS A 595 -41.00 33.29 -1.90
CA LYS A 595 -42.30 33.53 -1.23
C LYS A 595 -42.76 34.97 -1.42
N PHE A 596 -41.86 35.94 -1.36
CA PHE A 596 -42.16 37.35 -1.63
C PHE A 596 -42.67 37.54 -3.07
N LEU A 597 -41.97 37.00 -4.08
CA LEU A 597 -42.41 37.08 -5.47
C LEU A 597 -43.78 36.42 -5.69
N LEU A 598 -43.99 35.24 -5.10
CA LEU A 598 -45.28 34.56 -5.14
C LEU A 598 -46.40 35.39 -4.49
N ALA A 599 -46.10 36.06 -3.37
CA ALA A 599 -47.05 36.95 -2.72
C ALA A 599 -47.38 38.15 -3.63
N VAL A 600 -46.38 38.79 -4.23
CA VAL A 600 -46.60 39.92 -5.15
C VAL A 600 -47.47 39.52 -6.35
N GLU A 601 -47.20 38.38 -6.99
CA GLU A 601 -47.92 37.95 -8.20
C GLU A 601 -49.32 37.37 -7.92
N ARG A 602 -49.57 36.87 -6.69
CA ARG A 602 -50.85 36.24 -6.31
C ARG A 602 -51.71 37.08 -5.38
N SER A 603 -51.19 38.17 -4.81
CA SER A 603 -51.93 39.07 -3.93
C SER A 603 -52.20 40.41 -4.61
N GLY A 604 -53.46 40.85 -4.55
CA GLY A 604 -53.91 42.09 -5.19
C GLY A 604 -54.66 41.88 -6.51
N THR A 605 -54.99 43.00 -7.16
CA THR A 605 -55.70 42.98 -8.44
C THR A 605 -54.72 42.70 -9.58
N PRO A 606 -54.94 41.65 -10.40
CA PRO A 606 -54.08 41.38 -11.54
C PRO A 606 -54.01 42.59 -12.46
N MET A 607 -52.81 43.11 -12.69
CA MET A 607 -52.56 44.21 -13.63
C MET A 607 -51.69 43.69 -14.77
N THR A 608 -52.02 44.07 -15.99
CA THR A 608 -51.23 43.73 -17.18
C THR A 608 -50.87 45.01 -17.92
N MET A 609 -49.58 45.22 -18.13
CA MET A 609 -49.05 46.28 -19.01
C MET A 609 -48.77 45.73 -20.42
N ASN A 610 -49.22 44.51 -20.72
CA ASN A 610 -48.97 43.89 -22.00
C ASN A 610 -49.89 44.48 -23.08
N HIS A 611 -49.33 45.29 -23.97
CA HIS A 611 -50.06 45.90 -25.08
C HIS A 611 -50.78 44.87 -25.97
N TYR A 612 -50.21 43.66 -26.15
CA TYR A 612 -50.88 42.58 -26.90
C TYR A 612 -52.17 42.09 -26.24
N PHE A 613 -52.29 42.18 -24.91
CA PHE A 613 -53.52 41.81 -24.23
C PHE A 613 -54.62 42.82 -24.53
N ALA A 614 -54.32 44.12 -24.50
CA ALA A 614 -55.25 45.17 -24.88
C ALA A 614 -55.67 45.06 -26.35
N ASP A 615 -54.71 44.90 -27.26
CA ASP A 615 -54.96 44.76 -28.70
C ASP A 615 -55.82 43.54 -29.05
N ASN A 616 -55.68 42.44 -28.31
CA ASN A 616 -56.48 41.23 -28.52
C ASN A 616 -57.87 41.32 -27.86
N LEU A 617 -58.02 42.14 -26.81
CA LEU A 617 -59.31 42.40 -26.18
C LEU A 617 -60.19 43.29 -27.07
N GLU A 618 -59.60 44.28 -27.75
CA GLU A 618 -60.32 45.15 -28.69
C GLU A 618 -60.76 44.44 -29.99
N LYS A 619 -60.10 43.34 -30.35
CA LYS A 619 -60.43 42.53 -31.55
C LYS A 619 -61.52 41.48 -31.33
N ARG A 620 -62.00 41.29 -30.10
CA ARG A 620 -63.11 40.39 -29.75
C ARG A 620 -64.38 41.17 -29.51
#